data_AF-A0A838VR26-F1
#
_entry.id   AF-A0A838VR26-F1
#
_cell.length_a   1.000
_cell.length_b   1.000
_cell.length_c   1.000
_cell.angle_alpha   90.00
_cell.angle_beta   90.00
_cell.angle_gamma   90.00
#
_symmetry.space_group_name_H-M   'P 1'
#
loop_
_entity.id
_entity.type
_entity.pdbx_description
1 polymer ?
#
loop_
_entity_poly.entity_id
_entity_poly.type
_entity_poly.pdbx_seq_one_letter_code
_entity_poly.pdbx_strand_id
1 'polypeptide(L)'
;MHPRQSIMEIFTTFVQFNGDRFLNWATDAKLRRSMQHCLQQNPQEKSENFWVLYWYNFHTAENLANPHLTAYLQETCYWASQKTVATFSSTQYKLSDCFQIAIAQVDKVLKGFNPTQGSVLKSYAHAIFSCAIRETLRQRHEVDICTPWGMLRKISQKRLVESL
;
A
#
# COMPACT_ATOMS: atom_id res chain seq x y z
N MET A 1 13.72 -0.53 8.42
CA MET A 1 12.71 -1.58 8.59
C MET A 1 13.28 -2.89 8.07
N HIS A 2 13.16 -3.99 8.80
CA HIS A 2 13.55 -5.30 8.30
C HIS A 2 12.43 -5.89 7.43
N PRO A 3 12.72 -6.43 6.24
CA PRO A 3 11.71 -7.03 5.37
C PRO A 3 11.16 -8.31 6.00
N ARG A 4 9.88 -8.57 5.80
CA ARG A 4 9.21 -9.79 6.28
C ARG A 4 9.53 -10.93 5.33
N GLN A 5 9.86 -12.10 5.87
CA GLN A 5 10.31 -13.23 5.06
C GLN A 5 9.29 -14.35 5.00
N SER A 6 8.56 -14.57 6.10
CA SER A 6 7.58 -15.65 6.13
C SER A 6 6.21 -15.18 5.63
N ILE A 7 5.51 -16.07 4.91
CA ILE A 7 4.09 -15.87 4.53
C ILE A 7 3.24 -15.51 5.77
N MET A 8 3.55 -16.12 6.91
CA MET A 8 2.89 -15.78 8.17
C MET A 8 3.07 -14.31 8.53
N GLU A 9 4.31 -13.82 8.60
CA GLU A 9 4.56 -12.42 8.92
C GLU A 9 3.92 -11.49 7.90
N ILE A 10 4.07 -11.78 6.61
CA ILE A 10 3.60 -10.94 5.51
C ILE A 10 2.10 -10.67 5.59
N PHE A 11 1.27 -11.69 5.88
CA PHE A 11 -0.19 -11.56 5.87
C PHE A 11 -0.81 -11.32 7.26
N THR A 12 -0.03 -11.24 8.33
CA THR A 12 -0.57 -11.15 9.69
C THR A 12 0.06 -10.05 10.54
N THR A 13 1.07 -9.36 10.03
CA THR A 13 1.76 -8.30 10.78
C THR A 13 1.50 -6.91 10.24
N PHE A 14 1.50 -5.94 11.15
CA PHE A 14 1.32 -4.52 10.90
C PHE A 14 2.52 -3.74 11.42
N VAL A 15 2.86 -2.65 10.74
CA VAL A 15 3.94 -1.76 11.20
C VAL A 15 3.52 -1.10 12.51
N GLN A 16 4.39 -1.14 13.51
CA GLN A 16 4.31 -0.25 14.66
C GLN A 16 5.36 0.85 14.54
N PHE A 17 4.94 2.07 14.88
CA PHE A 17 5.81 3.23 14.97
C PHE A 17 6.07 3.59 16.43
N ASN A 18 7.29 4.02 16.73
CA ASN A 18 7.61 4.76 17.95
C ASN A 18 7.91 6.20 17.55
N GLY A 19 6.93 7.09 17.74
CA GLY A 19 6.95 8.40 17.13
C GLY A 19 6.97 8.28 15.61
N ASP A 20 8.06 8.74 14.99
CA ASP A 20 8.22 8.73 13.53
C ASP A 20 9.10 7.61 12.98
N ARG A 21 9.57 6.71 13.86
CA ARG A 21 10.50 5.66 13.47
C ARG A 21 9.80 4.32 13.51
N PHE A 22 10.14 3.46 12.55
CA PHE A 22 9.78 2.06 12.60
C PHE A 22 10.26 1.45 13.93
N LEU A 23 9.35 0.81 14.66
CA LEU A 23 9.66 0.09 15.88
C LEU A 23 9.80 -1.40 15.60
N ASN A 24 8.71 -2.05 15.21
CA ASN A 24 8.66 -3.49 14.94
C ASN A 24 7.45 -3.86 14.08
N TRP A 25 7.33 -5.16 13.81
CA TRP A 25 6.15 -5.79 13.22
C TRP A 25 5.28 -6.38 14.32
N ALA A 26 4.06 -5.88 14.50
CA ALA A 26 3.11 -6.45 15.42
C ALA A 26 2.21 -7.47 14.75
N THR A 27 2.12 -8.66 15.33
CA THR A 27 1.28 -9.74 14.81
C THR A 27 -0.14 -9.60 15.31
N ASP A 28 -1.11 -9.62 14.40
CA ASP A 28 -2.53 -9.72 14.72
C ASP A 28 -2.88 -11.19 15.04
N ALA A 29 -3.35 -11.45 16.25
CA ALA A 29 -3.64 -12.81 16.71
C ALA A 29 -4.80 -13.48 15.98
N LYS A 30 -5.75 -12.72 15.42
CA LYS A 30 -6.88 -13.24 14.66
C LYS A 30 -6.43 -13.63 13.26
N LEU A 31 -5.66 -12.75 12.60
CA LEU A 31 -5.06 -13.04 11.29
C LEU A 31 -4.08 -14.21 11.39
N ARG A 32 -3.26 -14.26 12.44
CA ARG A 32 -2.36 -15.40 12.66
C ARG A 32 -3.09 -16.73 12.70
N ARG A 33 -4.16 -16.84 13.50
CA ARG A 33 -4.97 -18.06 13.60
C ARG A 33 -5.62 -18.43 12.27
N SER A 34 -6.22 -17.46 11.59
CA SER A 34 -6.82 -17.64 10.26
C SER A 34 -5.80 -18.19 9.26
N MET A 35 -4.66 -17.52 9.14
CA MET A 35 -3.62 -17.89 8.18
C MET A 35 -2.94 -19.21 8.54
N GLN A 36 -2.79 -19.54 9.83
CA GLN A 36 -2.33 -20.88 10.26
C GLN A 36 -3.28 -21.99 9.80
N HIS A 37 -4.60 -21.78 9.94
CA HIS A 37 -5.59 -22.73 9.47
C HIS A 37 -5.53 -22.91 7.94
N CYS A 38 -5.44 -21.82 7.17
CA CYS A 38 -5.30 -21.88 5.71
C CYS A 38 -4.02 -22.63 5.28
N LEU A 39 -2.90 -22.39 5.97
CA LEU A 39 -1.62 -23.09 5.71
C LEU A 39 -1.69 -24.58 6.07
N GLN A 40 -2.43 -24.96 7.12
CA GLN A 40 -2.65 -26.38 7.45
C GLN A 40 -3.49 -27.09 6.38
N GLN A 41 -4.45 -26.39 5.78
CA GLN A 41 -5.26 -26.94 4.67
C GLN A 41 -4.49 -27.00 3.35
N ASN A 42 -3.51 -26.11 3.14
CA ASN A 42 -2.71 -26.02 1.91
C ASN A 42 -1.20 -26.00 2.22
N PRO A 43 -0.63 -27.08 2.79
CA PRO A 43 0.74 -27.06 3.34
C PRO A 43 1.84 -26.94 2.27
N GLN A 44 1.52 -27.23 1.01
CA GLN A 44 2.45 -27.09 -0.11
C GLN A 44 2.57 -25.64 -0.61
N GLU A 45 1.59 -24.79 -0.31
CA GLU A 45 1.53 -23.44 -0.88
C GLU A 45 2.34 -22.42 -0.09
N LYS A 46 3.54 -22.14 -0.60
CA LYS A 46 4.47 -21.13 -0.05
C LYS A 46 4.53 -19.86 -0.90
N SER A 47 3.80 -19.81 -2.01
CA SER A 47 3.84 -18.69 -2.95
C SER A 47 3.09 -17.48 -2.41
N GLU A 48 3.78 -16.35 -2.32
CA GLU A 48 3.17 -15.07 -1.95
C GLU A 48 2.02 -14.69 -2.91
N ASN A 49 2.25 -14.87 -4.21
CA ASN A 49 1.28 -14.53 -5.25
C ASN A 49 0.00 -15.36 -5.14
N PHE A 50 0.13 -16.65 -4.79
CA PHE A 50 -1.03 -17.52 -4.55
C PHE A 50 -1.90 -16.94 -3.43
N TRP A 51 -1.30 -16.62 -2.28
CA TRP A 51 -2.03 -16.10 -1.13
C TRP A 51 -2.64 -14.71 -1.39
N VAL A 52 -1.98 -13.86 -2.17
CA VAL A 52 -2.58 -12.60 -2.63
C VAL A 52 -3.86 -12.87 -3.43
N LEU A 53 -3.80 -13.75 -4.42
CA LEU A 53 -4.97 -14.08 -5.26
C LEU A 53 -6.08 -14.77 -4.46
N TYR A 54 -5.70 -15.67 -3.56
CA TYR A 54 -6.61 -16.35 -2.63
C TYR A 54 -7.41 -15.31 -1.84
N TRP A 55 -6.73 -14.44 -1.07
CA TRP A 55 -7.41 -13.43 -0.27
C TRP A 55 -8.15 -12.40 -1.12
N TYR A 56 -7.63 -12.06 -2.30
CA TYR A 56 -8.31 -11.16 -3.22
C TYR A 56 -9.66 -11.70 -3.71
N ASN A 57 -9.74 -13.00 -4.01
CA ASN A 57 -11.00 -13.62 -4.45
C ASN A 57 -12.06 -13.64 -3.35
N PHE A 58 -11.66 -13.69 -2.08
CA PHE A 58 -12.57 -13.69 -0.92
C PHE A 58 -12.78 -12.29 -0.31
N HIS A 59 -12.21 -11.23 -0.88
CA HIS A 59 -12.17 -9.90 -0.24
C HIS A 59 -13.55 -9.26 -0.01
N THR A 60 -14.55 -9.64 -0.81
CA THR A 60 -15.94 -9.14 -0.70
C THR A 60 -16.82 -10.03 0.16
N ALA A 61 -16.47 -11.30 0.33
CA ALA A 61 -17.30 -12.30 1.02
C ALA A 61 -16.81 -12.59 2.45
N GLU A 62 -15.50 -12.52 2.69
CA GLU A 62 -14.90 -12.83 3.98
C GLU A 62 -14.40 -11.59 4.71
N ASN A 63 -14.82 -11.46 5.96
CA ASN A 63 -14.43 -10.34 6.83
C ASN A 63 -12.91 -10.29 7.15
N LEU A 64 -12.15 -11.35 6.87
CA LEU A 64 -10.72 -11.44 7.18
C LEU A 64 -9.80 -11.22 5.98
N ALA A 65 -10.32 -11.32 4.77
CA ALA A 65 -9.54 -11.18 3.55
C ALA A 65 -8.97 -9.74 3.40
N ASN A 66 -9.78 -8.70 3.63
CA ASN A 66 -9.31 -7.31 3.57
C ASN A 66 -8.19 -7.03 4.60
N PRO A 67 -8.33 -7.42 5.89
CA PRO A 67 -7.22 -7.33 6.85
C PRO A 67 -5.93 -8.05 6.41
N HIS A 68 -6.02 -9.25 5.84
CA HIS A 68 -4.86 -9.98 5.34
C HIS A 68 -4.16 -9.24 4.19
N LEU A 69 -4.93 -8.72 3.23
CA LEU A 69 -4.39 -7.91 2.13
C LEU A 69 -3.85 -6.56 2.62
N THR A 70 -4.45 -5.99 3.67
CA THR A 70 -3.95 -4.78 4.31
C THR A 70 -2.60 -5.04 4.96
N ALA A 71 -2.47 -6.13 5.74
CA ALA A 71 -1.21 -6.57 6.34
C ALA A 71 -0.14 -6.80 5.26
N TYR A 72 -0.50 -7.47 4.16
CA TYR A 72 0.37 -7.67 3.01
C TYR A 72 0.96 -6.36 2.48
N LEU A 73 0.10 -5.35 2.29
CA LEU A 73 0.48 -4.04 1.73
C LEU A 73 1.26 -3.12 2.68
N GLN A 74 1.36 -3.44 3.97
CA GLN A 74 2.04 -2.61 4.98
C GLN A 74 3.47 -2.23 4.59
N GLU A 75 4.27 -3.19 4.12
CA GLU A 75 5.66 -2.96 3.71
C GLU A 75 5.75 -2.05 2.48
N THR A 76 4.90 -2.27 1.49
CA THR A 76 4.81 -1.41 0.30
C THR A 76 4.42 0.02 0.68
N CYS A 77 3.45 0.15 1.60
CA CYS A 77 3.01 1.43 2.15
C CYS A 77 4.16 2.15 2.87
N TYR A 78 4.91 1.44 3.70
CA TYR A 78 6.07 1.96 4.41
C TYR A 78 7.14 2.48 3.45
N TRP A 79 7.54 1.68 2.46
CA TRP A 79 8.58 2.09 1.51
C TRP A 79 8.14 3.22 0.59
N ALA A 80 6.85 3.27 0.18
CA ALA A 80 6.30 4.41 -0.55
C ALA A 80 6.39 5.69 0.28
N SER A 81 6.05 5.60 1.57
CA SER A 81 6.10 6.72 2.51
C SER A 81 7.53 7.18 2.74
N GLN A 82 8.45 6.27 3.03
CA GLN A 82 9.86 6.58 3.27
C GLN A 82 10.53 7.20 2.04
N LYS A 83 10.27 6.66 0.85
CA LYS A 83 10.79 7.22 -0.40
C LYS A 83 10.28 8.63 -0.63
N THR A 84 9.01 8.88 -0.32
CA THR A 84 8.40 10.20 -0.50
C THR A 84 8.99 11.22 0.47
N VAL A 85 9.10 10.88 1.76
CA VAL A 85 9.76 11.73 2.77
C VAL A 85 11.22 11.99 2.42
N ALA A 86 11.98 10.98 1.97
CA ALA A 86 13.37 11.17 1.56
C ALA A 86 13.52 12.08 0.33
N THR A 87 12.50 12.17 -0.52
CA THR A 87 12.50 13.04 -1.71
C THR A 87 12.15 14.49 -1.35
N PHE A 88 11.45 14.73 -0.24
CA PHE A 88 10.96 16.06 0.13
C PHE A 88 11.56 16.51 1.45
N SER A 89 12.31 17.60 1.42
CA SER A 89 12.95 18.19 2.60
C SER A 89 11.98 18.92 3.56
N SER A 90 10.66 18.82 3.35
CA SER A 90 9.68 19.46 4.24
C SER A 90 9.74 18.83 5.62
N THR A 91 10.00 19.65 6.63
CA THR A 91 10.16 19.22 8.03
C THR A 91 8.80 18.96 8.71
N GLN A 92 7.70 19.30 8.05
CA GLN A 92 6.36 19.28 8.64
C GLN A 92 5.68 17.91 8.52
N TYR A 93 5.97 17.15 7.46
CA TYR A 93 5.42 15.81 7.25
C TYR A 93 6.40 14.72 7.62
N LYS A 94 6.03 13.97 8.64
CA LYS A 94 6.80 12.86 9.16
C LYS A 94 6.47 11.57 8.41
N LEU A 95 7.35 10.58 8.50
CA LEU A 95 7.13 9.25 7.92
C LEU A 95 5.80 8.64 8.36
N SER A 96 5.42 8.78 9.63
CA SER A 96 4.15 8.32 10.18
C SER A 96 2.96 8.99 9.48
N ASP A 97 3.04 10.29 9.18
CA ASP A 97 1.95 11.03 8.53
C ASP A 97 1.77 10.56 7.08
N CYS A 98 2.87 10.42 6.34
CA CYS A 98 2.84 9.86 4.99
C CYS A 98 2.30 8.42 4.98
N PHE A 99 2.66 7.63 5.99
CA PHE A 99 2.15 6.27 6.15
C PHE A 99 0.64 6.26 6.37
N GLN A 100 0.10 7.14 7.21
CA GLN A 100 -1.34 7.26 7.44
C GLN A 100 -2.09 7.68 6.17
N ILE A 101 -1.53 8.61 5.39
CA ILE A 101 -2.12 9.01 4.11
C ILE A 101 -2.16 7.82 3.13
N ALA A 102 -1.07 7.06 3.04
CA ALA A 102 -0.99 5.93 2.13
C ALA A 102 -1.90 4.76 2.56
N ILE A 103 -1.91 4.40 3.84
CA ILE A 103 -2.70 3.25 4.32
C ILE A 103 -4.21 3.49 4.18
N ALA A 104 -4.66 4.75 4.26
CA ALA A 104 -6.04 5.12 3.98
C ALA A 104 -6.48 4.84 2.53
N GLN A 105 -5.54 4.57 1.61
CA GLN A 105 -5.83 4.24 0.21
C GLN A 105 -5.92 2.73 -0.06
N VAL A 106 -5.74 1.87 0.95
CA VAL A 106 -5.78 0.41 0.73
C VAL A 106 -7.08 -0.03 0.07
N ASP A 107 -8.23 0.46 0.51
CA ASP A 107 -9.52 0.14 -0.12
C ASP A 107 -9.57 0.55 -1.60
N LYS A 108 -8.98 1.69 -1.94
CA LYS A 108 -8.88 2.16 -3.33
C LYS A 108 -7.97 1.27 -4.16
N VAL A 109 -6.86 0.82 -3.59
CA VAL A 109 -5.95 -0.15 -4.23
C VAL A 109 -6.69 -1.45 -4.50
N LEU A 110 -7.37 -2.01 -3.50
CA LEU A 110 -8.06 -3.30 -3.65
C LEU A 110 -9.19 -3.21 -4.68
N LYS A 111 -10.02 -2.16 -4.65
CA LYS A 111 -11.10 -1.97 -5.63
C LYS A 111 -10.61 -1.74 -7.06
N GLY A 112 -9.45 -1.10 -7.22
CA GLY A 112 -8.88 -0.78 -8.54
C GLY A 112 -7.95 -1.84 -9.11
N PHE A 113 -7.55 -2.83 -8.30
CA PHE A 113 -6.63 -3.87 -8.72
C PHE A 113 -7.30 -4.84 -9.69
N ASN A 114 -6.58 -5.25 -10.72
CA ASN A 114 -7.03 -6.31 -11.62
C ASN A 114 -5.93 -7.37 -11.77
N PRO A 115 -6.11 -8.58 -11.21
CA PRO A 115 -5.11 -9.63 -11.26
C PRO A 115 -4.83 -10.15 -12.68
N THR A 116 -5.72 -9.95 -13.65
CA THR A 116 -5.52 -10.43 -15.03
C THR A 116 -4.60 -9.54 -15.86
N GLN A 117 -4.34 -8.30 -15.42
CA GLN A 117 -3.51 -7.33 -16.16
C GLN A 117 -2.00 -7.50 -15.88
N GLY A 118 -1.58 -8.58 -15.22
CA GLY A 118 -0.18 -8.94 -15.02
C GLY A 118 0.59 -8.04 -14.03
N SER A 119 -0.04 -7.01 -13.46
CA SER A 119 0.60 -6.16 -12.46
C SER A 119 0.69 -6.88 -11.11
N VAL A 120 1.88 -6.91 -10.52
CA VAL A 120 2.06 -7.37 -9.13
C VAL A 120 1.39 -6.35 -8.21
N LEU A 121 0.52 -6.82 -7.30
CA LEU A 121 -0.27 -5.97 -6.39
C LEU A 121 0.60 -4.94 -5.64
N LYS A 122 1.82 -5.33 -5.21
CA LYS A 122 2.79 -4.42 -4.58
C LYS A 122 3.16 -3.24 -5.47
N SER A 123 3.48 -3.48 -6.74
CA SER A 123 3.88 -2.42 -7.68
C SER A 123 2.73 -1.45 -7.96
N TYR A 124 1.52 -1.99 -8.16
CA TYR A 124 0.30 -1.20 -8.34
C TYR A 124 0.00 -0.35 -7.10
N ALA A 125 0.03 -0.96 -5.92
CA ALA A 125 -0.18 -0.27 -4.65
C ALA A 125 0.87 0.83 -4.40
N HIS A 126 2.15 0.55 -4.67
CA HIS A 126 3.23 1.53 -4.51
C HIS A 126 2.98 2.81 -5.33
N ALA A 127 2.51 2.66 -6.58
CA ALA A 127 2.19 3.80 -7.44
C ALA A 127 1.03 4.63 -6.86
N ILE A 128 -0.03 3.98 -6.37
CA ILE A 128 -1.18 4.65 -5.76
C ILE A 128 -0.79 5.35 -4.46
N PHE A 129 -0.08 4.67 -3.56
CA PHE A 129 0.39 5.25 -2.30
C PHE A 129 1.27 6.47 -2.53
N SER A 130 2.27 6.34 -3.41
CA SER A 130 3.15 7.47 -3.76
C SER A 130 2.37 8.62 -4.38
N CYS A 131 1.38 8.34 -5.22
CA CYS A 131 0.53 9.36 -5.81
C CYS A 131 -0.32 10.09 -4.75
N ALA A 132 -0.96 9.35 -3.85
CA ALA A 132 -1.80 9.90 -2.80
C ALA A 132 -1.01 10.76 -1.81
N ILE A 133 0.19 10.33 -1.39
CA ILE A 133 1.05 11.12 -0.53
C ILE A 133 1.42 12.43 -1.23
N ARG A 134 1.95 12.37 -2.47
CA ARG A 134 2.33 13.58 -3.22
C ARG A 134 1.16 14.54 -3.43
N GLU A 135 -0.01 14.03 -3.80
CA GLU A 135 -1.18 14.87 -4.03
C GLU A 135 -1.65 15.54 -2.73
N THR A 136 -1.58 14.84 -1.60
CA THR A 136 -1.91 15.42 -0.29
C THR A 136 -0.92 16.51 0.11
N LEU A 137 0.38 16.27 -0.09
CA LEU A 137 1.42 17.27 0.18
C LEU A 137 1.25 18.50 -0.73
N ARG A 138 0.91 18.30 -2.01
CA ARG A 138 0.65 19.37 -2.97
C ARG A 138 -0.55 20.23 -2.56
N GLN A 139 -1.66 19.61 -2.16
CA GLN A 139 -2.87 20.33 -1.76
C GLN A 139 -2.65 21.22 -0.52
N ARG A 140 -1.71 20.83 0.34
CA ARG A 140 -1.33 21.59 1.53
C ARG A 140 -0.21 22.62 1.27
N HIS A 141 0.16 22.83 0.00
CA HIS A 141 1.21 23.76 -0.45
C HIS A 141 2.61 23.47 0.12
N GLU A 142 2.83 22.27 0.63
CA GLU A 142 4.12 21.86 1.20
C GLU A 142 5.19 21.58 0.14
N VAL A 143 4.76 21.38 -1.10
CA VAL A 143 5.65 20.99 -2.18
C VAL A 143 5.12 21.47 -3.53
N ASP A 144 5.96 22.15 -4.31
CA ASP A 144 5.69 22.49 -5.71
C ASP A 144 6.10 21.31 -6.61
N ILE A 145 5.25 20.26 -6.67
CA ILE A 145 5.60 18.95 -7.28
C ILE A 145 5.40 18.92 -8.81
N CYS A 146 4.96 19.99 -9.44
CA CYS A 146 4.91 19.96 -10.91
C CYS A 146 6.30 20.19 -11.49
N THR A 147 6.94 19.09 -11.91
CA THR A 147 7.86 19.20 -13.03
C THR A 147 7.10 19.83 -14.20
N PRO A 148 7.69 20.74 -14.99
CA PRO A 148 6.99 21.44 -16.07
C PRO A 148 6.20 20.50 -17.01
N TRP A 149 6.72 19.29 -17.22
CA TRP A 149 6.09 18.21 -17.97
C TRP A 149 4.77 17.67 -17.38
N GLY A 150 4.67 17.59 -16.05
CA GLY A 150 3.44 17.17 -15.36
C GLY A 150 2.30 18.18 -15.48
N MET A 151 2.65 19.48 -15.48
CA MET A 151 1.71 20.57 -15.75
C MET A 151 1.19 20.51 -17.19
N LEU A 152 2.08 20.37 -18.18
CA LEU A 152 1.73 20.27 -19.59
C LEU A 152 0.79 19.08 -19.87
N ARG A 153 1.06 17.90 -19.28
CA ARG A 153 0.20 16.73 -19.45
C ARG A 153 -1.20 16.95 -18.87
N LYS A 154 -1.31 17.54 -17.68
CA LYS A 154 -2.63 17.85 -17.06
C LYS A 154 -3.42 18.87 -17.89
N ILE A 155 -2.76 19.91 -18.39
CA ILE A 155 -3.40 20.91 -19.27
C ILE A 155 -3.86 20.26 -20.58
N SER A 156 -3.02 19.44 -21.20
CA SER A 156 -3.34 18.75 -22.45
C SER A 156 -4.52 17.79 -22.28
N GLN A 157 -4.55 17.01 -21.20
CA GLN A 157 -5.62 16.07 -20.91
C GLN A 157 -6.95 16.80 -20.59
N LYS A 158 -6.89 17.93 -19.89
CA LYS A 158 -8.07 18.75 -19.59
C LYS A 158 -8.68 19.36 -20.85
N ARG A 159 -7.86 19.93 -21.73
CA ARG A 159 -8.31 20.48 -23.03
C ARG A 159 -8.98 19.42 -23.90
N LEU A 160 -8.47 18.20 -23.90
CA LEU A 160 -9.02 17.10 -24.70
C LEU A 160 -10.43 16.69 -24.23
N VAL A 161 -10.66 16.70 -22.91
CA VAL A 161 -11.98 16.41 -22.32
C VAL A 161 -12.97 17.56 -22.55
N GLU A 162 -12.51 18.81 -22.52
CA GLU A 162 -13.35 20.00 -22.78
C GLU A 162 -13.73 20.19 -24.27
N SER A 163 -13.09 19.45 -25.19
CA SER A 163 -13.32 19.55 -26.64
C SER A 163 -14.25 18.46 -27.21
N LEU A 164 -14.74 17.55 -26.36
CA LEU A 164 -15.68 16.47 -26.67
C LEU A 164 -17.07 16.81 -26.15
#